data_AF-A0A8J6SXL3-F1
#
_entry.id   AF-A0A8J6SXL3-F1
#
_cell.length_a   1.000
_cell.length_b   1.000
_cell.length_c   1.000
_cell.angle_alpha   90.00
_cell.angle_beta   90.00
_cell.angle_gamma   90.00
#
_symmetry.space_group_name_H-M   'P 1'
#
loop_
_entity.id
_entity.type
_entity.pdbx_description
1 polymer ?
#
loop_
_entity_poly.entity_id
_entity_poly.type
_entity_poly.pdbx_seq_one_letter_code
_entity_poly.pdbx_strand_id
1 'polypeptide(L)'
;MRLTNTAFGLLLIVCGGCRHTADSSQTKSLRDISDRPLIERTLLDVSTGEPIDLVVDSTREKPAEDARLFISSLLITLEQPDSEDVCAHALKSVNAKTSKGLIPLIQIDHGEGESTFIFGNRLNLVPLAITELLFTFDKAGEGSSQCRLTVAGDGHWESGGDIGYTYVSDNPARDKAIKEYGSAYEHRLHHYLWHTTRGLWNGLVTEIATIKAANATAKPDDPSIETSKERLATLEQSVKEFQDAGWAPPRYFHKDEKETTLSGAGEDFLFMHNRMLQELGNHLKSKGLPMVPAWDTLPTPDDNTFPLAPAGFPKADLSEFKTDAYFYEKQTIWESAYKTAVVDQDALAANLFATKSAHTVKEPAVAAYTMEDAHKEIALLMEPRPGIKYTGVKGITLSEYGHLIEMTIHNNLHTRYAVEGSSRPANTDPLDRGSWMADWAPVYDTPSYDWLGDTYSSHVNPWFYRIHGWIDARIRTWLEINDYKSIGTREECKSAAQPCYVWLSDKRYQNTGTVEPWEGPILAAEATGGVQSLHAHKAPLFSTKVIKATRGLRAQHASMNRILLNPGLIPAR
;
A
#
# COMPACT_ATOMS: atom_id res chain seq x y z
N MET A 1 -10.38 46.13 30.11
CA MET A 1 -10.15 47.47 30.70
C MET A 1 -9.02 47.32 31.74
N ARG A 2 -7.85 47.91 31.43
CA ARG A 2 -6.68 48.30 32.27
C ARG A 2 -6.10 47.31 33.32
N LEU A 3 -4.87 46.81 33.10
CA LEU A 3 -3.53 47.28 33.58
C LEU A 3 -3.27 46.82 35.04
N THR A 4 -2.15 46.19 35.43
CA THR A 4 -0.71 46.58 35.35
C THR A 4 0.19 45.34 35.58
N ASN A 5 1.21 45.03 34.76
CA ASN A 5 2.63 45.42 34.87
C ASN A 5 3.32 45.31 36.25
N THR A 6 4.24 44.34 36.39
CA THR A 6 5.55 44.54 37.04
C THR A 6 6.57 43.50 36.55
N ALA A 7 7.68 44.01 36.01
CA ALA A 7 8.91 43.28 35.69
C ALA A 7 9.89 43.34 36.88
N PHE A 8 10.79 42.36 36.98
CA PHE A 8 12.27 42.47 37.13
C PHE A 8 12.86 41.24 37.84
N GLY A 9 13.96 40.72 37.29
CA GLY A 9 14.78 39.67 37.89
C GLY A 9 15.88 39.13 36.96
N LEU A 10 16.60 40.03 36.29
CA LEU A 10 17.78 39.73 35.48
C LEU A 10 18.99 39.55 36.42
N LEU A 11 19.58 38.36 36.50
CA LEU A 11 20.89 38.16 37.14
C LEU A 11 21.96 38.14 36.05
N LEU A 12 22.63 39.28 35.90
CA LEU A 12 23.83 39.45 35.10
C LEU A 12 25.04 39.02 35.96
N ILE A 13 25.80 38.01 35.53
CA ILE A 13 27.20 37.87 35.93
C ILE A 13 28.03 38.05 34.65
N VAL A 14 28.71 39.18 34.58
CA VAL A 14 29.68 39.51 33.54
C VAL A 14 31.08 39.28 34.11
N CYS A 15 31.75 38.28 33.56
CA CYS A 15 33.20 38.22 33.36
C CYS A 15 33.34 37.63 31.95
N GLY A 16 34.01 38.19 30.95
CA GLY A 16 35.03 39.22 30.90
C GLY A 16 35.99 38.78 29.81
N GLY A 17 35.85 39.30 28.60
CA GLY A 17 36.86 39.22 27.54
C GLY A 17 36.71 38.07 26.54
N CYS A 18 36.10 38.36 25.39
CA CYS A 18 36.75 38.26 24.08
C CYS A 18 35.77 38.79 23.02
N ARG A 19 36.16 39.86 22.33
CA ARG A 19 35.51 40.29 21.08
C ARG A 19 35.92 39.30 20.00
N HIS A 20 34.95 38.63 19.39
CA HIS A 20 35.07 38.22 18.00
C HIS A 20 33.84 38.71 17.23
N THR A 21 34.06 39.70 16.38
CA THR A 21 33.23 39.98 15.22
C THR A 21 33.36 38.77 14.29
N ALA A 22 32.32 37.96 14.18
CA ALA A 22 32.22 36.99 13.10
C ALA A 22 31.97 37.75 11.79
N ASP A 23 32.95 37.69 10.91
CA ASP A 23 32.94 38.20 9.55
C ASP A 23 32.01 37.30 8.71
N SER A 24 30.89 37.84 8.24
CA SER A 24 29.86 37.12 7.48
C SER A 24 30.24 36.90 6.00
N SER A 25 31.52 36.74 5.66
CA SER A 25 31.99 36.77 4.28
C SER A 25 32.46 35.45 3.67
N GLN A 26 32.25 34.30 4.33
CA GLN A 26 32.59 32.99 3.73
C GLN A 26 31.44 31.97 3.73
N THR A 27 30.27 32.36 3.22
CA THR A 27 29.28 31.40 2.72
C THR A 27 29.49 31.23 1.22
N LYS A 28 30.07 30.09 0.78
CA LYS A 28 30.11 29.75 -0.65
C LYS A 28 28.73 29.26 -1.08
N SER A 29 27.98 30.14 -1.75
CA SER A 29 26.75 29.79 -2.46
C SER A 29 27.10 29.16 -3.81
N LEU A 30 26.65 27.93 -4.04
CA LEU A 30 26.67 27.28 -5.35
C LEU A 30 25.48 27.80 -6.18
N ARG A 31 25.74 28.19 -7.43
CA ARG A 31 24.72 28.59 -8.40
C ARG A 31 24.64 27.58 -9.54
N ASP A 32 23.39 27.20 -9.81
CA ASP A 32 22.78 26.88 -11.10
C ASP A 32 23.25 25.62 -11.86
N ILE A 33 22.48 24.54 -11.72
CA ILE A 33 22.06 23.67 -12.83
C ILE A 33 20.60 23.28 -12.58
N SER A 34 19.71 23.65 -13.50
CA SER A 34 18.36 23.14 -13.61
C SER A 34 18.40 21.64 -13.97
N ASP A 35 18.39 20.77 -12.97
CA ASP A 35 17.82 19.42 -13.01
C ASP A 35 17.95 18.81 -11.59
N ARG A 36 16.83 18.30 -11.07
CA ARG A 36 16.54 17.64 -9.76
C ARG A 36 17.75 17.39 -8.82
N PRO A 37 17.66 17.69 -7.50
CA PRO A 37 18.79 17.47 -6.61
C PRO A 37 18.93 15.98 -6.29
N LEU A 38 19.85 15.30 -6.98
CA LEU A 38 20.80 14.47 -6.25
C LEU A 38 21.59 15.41 -5.34
N ILE A 39 21.75 15.08 -4.07
CA ILE A 39 22.75 15.77 -3.24
C ILE A 39 24.10 15.44 -3.86
N GLU A 40 24.72 16.43 -4.50
CA GLU A 40 26.08 16.34 -5.00
C GLU A 40 27.03 16.10 -3.82
N ARG A 41 28.00 15.21 -4.03
CA ARG A 41 29.02 14.79 -3.07
C ARG A 41 29.70 16.01 -2.44
N THR A 42 29.31 16.36 -1.22
CA THR A 42 29.84 17.55 -0.53
C THR A 42 31.10 17.18 0.26
N LEU A 43 32.22 17.80 -0.08
CA LEU A 43 33.49 17.71 0.66
C LEU A 43 33.50 18.81 1.73
N LEU A 44 33.52 18.42 3.01
CA LEU A 44 33.65 19.34 4.15
C LEU A 44 35.05 19.24 4.75
N ASP A 45 35.73 20.38 4.85
CA ASP A 45 37.02 20.54 5.54
C ASP A 45 36.76 21.02 6.97
N VAL A 46 37.19 20.23 7.95
CA VAL A 46 36.88 20.41 9.38
C VAL A 46 38.07 20.92 10.18
N SER A 47 39.07 21.47 9.49
CA SER A 47 40.36 21.89 10.05
C SER A 47 40.31 23.07 11.04
N THR A 48 39.19 23.78 11.15
CA THR A 48 39.10 25.00 11.98
C THR A 48 38.49 24.79 13.38
N GLY A 49 37.96 23.60 13.68
CA GLY A 49 37.37 23.30 15.00
C GLY A 49 36.10 24.09 15.32
N GLU A 50 35.45 24.70 14.32
CA GLU A 50 34.12 25.27 14.49
C GLU A 50 33.05 24.17 14.43
N PRO A 51 31.93 24.32 15.17
CA PRO A 51 30.77 23.44 15.02
C PRO A 51 30.36 23.39 13.54
N ILE A 52 30.21 22.18 13.02
CA ILE A 52 29.69 21.99 11.67
C ILE A 52 28.18 21.94 11.79
N ASP A 53 27.54 23.08 11.54
CA ASP A 53 26.11 23.08 11.31
C ASP A 53 25.88 22.56 9.87
N LEU A 54 25.35 21.35 9.75
CA LEU A 54 24.74 20.90 8.50
C LEU A 54 23.40 21.62 8.35
N VAL A 55 23.47 22.92 8.06
CA VAL A 55 22.28 23.70 7.69
C VAL A 55 21.97 23.35 6.25
N VAL A 56 20.93 22.52 6.05
CA VAL A 56 20.25 22.51 4.75
C VAL A 56 19.61 23.89 4.61
N ASP A 57 20.19 24.72 3.73
CA ASP A 57 19.70 26.07 3.47
C ASP A 57 18.27 26.01 2.91
N SER A 58 17.29 26.22 3.78
CA SER A 58 15.85 26.33 3.46
C SER A 58 15.43 27.77 3.15
N THR A 59 16.38 28.71 2.98
CA THR A 59 16.04 30.14 2.92
C THR A 59 15.52 30.62 1.57
N ARG A 60 15.44 29.76 0.53
CA ARG A 60 14.93 30.17 -0.80
C ARG A 60 13.75 29.40 -1.38
N GLU A 61 13.42 28.25 -0.81
CA GLU A 61 12.09 27.67 -0.91
C GLU A 61 11.76 27.18 0.48
N LYS A 62 10.89 27.90 1.22
CA LYS A 62 10.34 27.35 2.46
C LYS A 62 9.76 25.98 2.10
N PRO A 63 10.32 24.86 2.57
CA PRO A 63 9.54 23.65 2.64
C PRO A 63 8.31 23.98 3.50
N ALA A 64 7.16 23.34 3.24
CA ALA A 64 6.06 23.42 4.20
C ALA A 64 6.60 23.17 5.61
N GLU A 65 6.01 23.80 6.64
CA GLU A 65 6.53 23.85 8.02
C GLU A 65 6.80 22.46 8.66
N ASP A 66 6.46 21.39 7.95
CA ASP A 66 6.49 19.99 8.38
C ASP A 66 7.43 19.08 7.57
N ALA A 67 8.27 19.58 6.64
CA ALA A 67 9.13 18.73 5.82
C ALA A 67 10.13 17.87 6.64
N ARG A 68 10.25 16.58 6.30
CA ARG A 68 11.11 15.59 6.94
C ARG A 68 12.11 15.01 5.94
N LEU A 69 13.36 14.83 6.38
CA LEU A 69 14.42 14.21 5.60
C LEU A 69 14.54 12.73 5.98
N PHE A 70 14.37 11.83 5.03
CA PHE A 70 14.54 10.39 5.24
C PHE A 70 15.86 9.93 4.62
N ILE A 71 16.79 9.49 5.47
CA ILE A 71 18.11 9.00 5.05
C ILE A 71 18.02 7.48 4.88
N SER A 72 18.05 7.02 3.62
CA SER A 72 17.95 5.60 3.24
C SER A 72 19.25 4.83 3.41
N SER A 73 20.39 5.51 3.25
CA SER A 73 21.71 5.01 3.61
C SER A 73 22.60 6.16 4.04
N LEU A 74 23.45 5.94 5.04
CA LEU A 74 24.43 6.91 5.52
C LEU A 74 25.81 6.25 5.45
N LEU A 75 26.63 6.66 4.50
CA LEU A 75 28.02 6.25 4.43
C LEU A 75 28.88 7.32 5.10
N ILE A 76 29.52 6.93 6.21
CA ILE A 76 30.48 7.78 6.92
C ILE A 76 31.87 7.22 6.64
N THR A 77 32.69 7.97 5.90
CA THR A 77 34.08 7.60 5.63
C THR A 77 35.01 8.53 6.38
N LEU A 78 35.91 7.95 7.17
CA LEU A 78 37.01 8.66 7.83
C LEU A 78 38.31 8.39 7.08
N GLU A 79 38.93 9.43 6.55
CA GLU A 79 40.31 9.37 6.06
C GLU A 79 41.23 10.04 7.07
N GLN A 80 42.22 9.28 7.55
CA GLN A 80 43.32 9.81 8.35
C GLN A 80 44.48 10.18 7.42
N PRO A 81 44.98 11.42 7.45
CA PRO A 81 46.28 11.72 6.90
C PRO A 81 47.34 11.23 7.89
N ASP A 82 48.26 10.39 7.40
CA ASP A 82 49.37 9.77 8.13
C ASP A 82 49.96 10.65 9.25
N SER A 83 49.55 10.41 10.50
CA SER A 83 50.32 10.82 11.67
C SER A 83 49.92 9.96 12.88
N GLU A 84 50.92 9.34 13.50
CA GLU A 84 50.82 8.29 14.53
C GLU A 84 50.26 8.72 15.89
N ASP A 85 49.52 9.82 15.99
CA ASP A 85 48.99 10.19 17.30
C ASP A 85 47.64 10.89 17.23
N VAL A 86 46.88 10.68 18.31
CA VAL A 86 45.62 11.32 18.72
C VAL A 86 44.30 10.59 18.38
N CYS A 87 43.99 9.61 19.24
CA CYS A 87 42.68 9.34 19.86
C CYS A 87 42.93 8.20 20.85
N ALA A 88 42.92 8.46 22.16
CA ALA A 88 43.44 7.52 23.16
C ALA A 88 42.73 6.15 23.23
N HIS A 89 41.67 5.93 22.46
CA HIS A 89 41.43 4.62 21.87
C HIS A 89 41.09 4.74 20.38
N ALA A 90 41.73 3.89 19.56
CA ALA A 90 41.49 3.85 18.12
C ALA A 90 40.02 3.52 17.83
N LEU A 91 39.29 4.48 17.27
CA LEU A 91 37.94 4.27 16.75
C LEU A 91 38.06 3.33 15.54
N LYS A 92 37.83 2.03 15.75
CA LYS A 92 38.12 1.01 14.72
C LYS A 92 37.12 1.02 13.57
N SER A 93 35.86 1.33 13.88
CA SER A 93 34.77 1.36 12.90
C SER A 93 33.56 2.08 13.47
N VAL A 94 32.84 2.80 12.61
CA VAL A 94 31.45 3.18 12.86
C VAL A 94 30.59 2.18 12.10
N ASN A 95 29.88 1.30 12.82
CA ASN A 95 28.98 0.34 12.22
C ASN A 95 27.55 0.85 12.36
N ALA A 96 26.96 1.32 11.26
CA ALA A 96 25.52 1.54 11.19
C ALA A 96 24.84 0.21 10.85
N LYS A 97 24.33 -0.50 11.86
CA LYS A 97 23.45 -1.65 11.62
C LYS A 97 22.02 -1.14 11.51
N THR A 98 21.52 -1.02 10.29
CA THR A 98 20.10 -0.87 10.07
C THR A 98 19.45 -2.25 10.19
N SER A 99 18.52 -2.38 11.15
CA SER A 99 17.48 -3.41 11.06
C SER A 99 16.18 -2.70 10.74
N LYS A 100 15.44 -3.27 9.78
CA LYS A 100 14.28 -2.69 9.09
C LYS A 100 13.37 -1.86 10.01
N GLY A 101 13.14 -0.59 9.65
CA GLY A 101 12.13 0.27 10.29
C GLY A 101 12.53 0.88 11.64
N LEU A 102 13.79 0.81 12.05
CA LEU A 102 14.29 1.45 13.27
C LEU A 102 15.39 2.47 12.94
N ILE A 103 15.50 3.50 13.79
CA ILE A 103 16.61 4.47 13.80
C ILE A 103 17.93 3.69 13.71
N PRO A 104 18.87 4.09 12.83
CA PRO A 104 20.13 3.38 12.69
C PRO A 104 20.80 3.22 14.06
N LEU A 105 21.13 1.97 14.43
CA LEU A 105 21.99 1.71 15.56
C LEU A 105 23.37 2.24 15.18
N ILE A 106 23.72 3.42 15.67
CA ILE A 106 25.08 3.94 15.56
C ILE A 106 25.85 3.38 16.74
N GLN A 107 26.60 2.31 16.47
CA GLN A 107 27.55 1.72 17.40
C GLN A 107 28.93 2.31 17.12
N ILE A 108 29.52 2.90 18.15
CA ILE A 108 30.89 3.40 18.13
C ILE A 108 31.74 2.44 18.95
N ASP A 109 32.66 1.74 18.29
CA ASP A 109 33.57 0.80 18.95
C ASP A 109 34.87 1.49 19.38
N HIS A 110 35.13 1.48 20.68
CA HIS A 110 36.27 2.17 21.30
C HIS A 110 37.44 1.22 21.62
N GLY A 111 37.38 -0.07 21.25
CA GLY A 111 38.42 -1.05 21.61
C GLY A 111 38.19 -1.72 22.98
N GLU A 112 38.97 -2.77 23.29
CA GLU A 112 38.89 -3.60 24.53
C GLU A 112 37.49 -4.07 24.96
N GLY A 113 36.56 -4.22 24.01
CA GLY A 113 35.20 -4.70 24.29
C GLY A 113 34.24 -3.60 24.76
N GLU A 114 34.63 -2.33 24.71
CA GLU A 114 33.78 -1.19 25.01
C GLU A 114 33.17 -0.58 23.74
N SER A 115 31.85 -0.40 23.76
CA SER A 115 31.07 0.21 22.67
C SER A 115 30.09 1.22 23.25
N THR A 116 30.00 2.40 22.61
CA THR A 116 28.97 3.41 22.93
C THR A 116 27.86 3.36 21.88
N PHE A 117 26.61 3.36 22.35
CA PHE A 117 25.43 3.34 21.50
C PHE A 117 24.72 4.68 21.56
N ILE A 118 24.56 5.33 20.42
CA ILE A 118 23.90 6.65 20.36
C ILE A 118 22.37 6.50 20.26
N PHE A 119 21.86 5.35 19.78
CA PHE A 119 20.44 5.03 19.77
C PHE A 119 20.20 3.58 20.21
N GLY A 120 19.56 3.39 21.38
CA GLY A 120 19.44 2.09 22.05
C GLY A 120 18.01 1.55 22.12
N ASN A 121 17.82 0.34 21.58
CA ASN A 121 16.58 -0.42 21.52
C ASN A 121 16.14 -0.96 22.90
N ARG A 122 15.43 -0.15 23.71
CA ARG A 122 14.79 -0.65 24.94
C ARG A 122 13.33 -0.29 25.18
N LEU A 123 12.66 0.50 24.35
CA LEU A 123 11.24 0.80 24.55
C LEU A 123 10.50 0.87 23.23
N ASN A 124 9.28 0.33 23.24
CA ASN A 124 8.23 0.44 22.21
C ASN A 124 7.88 1.92 21.92
N LEU A 125 8.82 2.68 21.35
CA LEU A 125 8.61 4.07 20.98
C LEU A 125 8.34 4.15 19.49
N VAL A 126 7.30 4.93 19.18
CA VAL A 126 6.93 5.41 17.85
C VAL A 126 8.18 6.01 17.18
N PRO A 127 8.42 5.77 15.87
CA PRO A 127 9.54 6.41 15.17
C PRO A 127 9.47 7.93 15.33
N LEU A 128 10.49 8.51 15.97
CA LEU A 128 10.66 9.96 16.08
C LEU A 128 11.27 10.50 14.79
N ALA A 129 10.70 11.58 14.26
CA ALA A 129 11.32 12.34 13.19
C ALA A 129 12.54 13.09 13.74
N ILE A 130 13.70 12.85 13.17
CA ILE A 130 14.93 13.58 13.50
C ILE A 130 15.08 14.68 12.44
N THR A 131 14.95 15.93 12.85
CA THR A 131 15.17 17.10 11.97
C THR A 131 16.63 17.54 11.94
N GLU A 132 17.42 17.16 12.94
CA GLU A 132 18.81 17.59 13.10
C GLU A 132 19.63 16.52 13.84
N LEU A 133 20.85 16.26 13.38
CA LEU A 133 21.80 15.34 14.00
C LEU A 133 23.09 16.13 14.30
N LEU A 134 23.23 16.55 15.56
CA LEU A 134 24.38 17.33 16.02
C LEU A 134 25.45 16.40 16.57
N PHE A 135 26.64 16.41 15.96
CA PHE A 135 27.84 15.75 16.50
C PHE A 135 28.79 16.80 17.05
N THR A 136 28.96 16.85 18.38
CA THR A 136 29.97 17.69 19.04
C THR A 136 31.14 16.83 19.48
N PHE A 137 32.33 17.15 19.00
CA PHE A 137 33.58 16.56 19.47
C PHE A 137 34.31 17.58 20.35
N ASP A 138 34.57 17.23 21.60
CA ASP A 138 35.39 18.06 22.48
C ASP A 138 36.86 17.95 22.06
N LYS A 139 37.52 19.10 21.93
CA LYS A 139 38.95 19.17 21.63
C LYS A 139 39.74 18.68 22.85
N ALA A 140 40.23 17.44 22.80
CA ALA A 140 41.14 16.91 23.80
C ALA A 140 42.57 17.46 23.57
N GLY A 141 42.84 18.67 24.06
CA GLY A 141 44.18 19.22 24.21
C GLY A 141 44.80 19.93 22.99
N GLU A 142 45.89 20.66 23.25
CA GLU A 142 46.70 21.33 22.22
C GLU A 142 47.58 20.30 21.52
N GLY A 143 47.16 19.86 20.33
CA GLY A 143 47.97 18.97 19.47
C GLY A 143 47.21 17.97 18.60
N SER A 144 45.88 18.02 18.52
CA SER A 144 45.09 17.00 17.80
C SER A 144 45.28 17.04 16.27
N SER A 145 45.67 15.89 15.72
CA SER A 145 45.69 15.57 14.29
C SER A 145 44.28 15.63 13.66
N GLN A 146 44.25 15.97 12.38
CA GLN A 146 43.04 16.30 11.63
C GLN A 146 42.34 15.03 11.15
N CYS A 147 41.04 14.88 11.44
CA CYS A 147 40.22 13.82 10.88
C CYS A 147 39.31 14.38 9.79
N ARG A 148 39.33 13.81 8.59
CA ARG A 148 38.35 14.15 7.55
C ARG A 148 37.13 13.24 7.72
N LEU A 149 35.96 13.83 7.99
CA LEU A 149 34.68 13.13 8.03
C LEU A 149 33.92 13.42 6.74
N THR A 150 33.69 12.40 5.92
CA THR A 150 32.78 12.49 4.77
C THR A 150 31.49 11.79 5.11
N VAL A 151 30.37 12.50 5.06
CA VAL A 151 29.03 11.95 5.26
C VAL A 151 28.29 12.02 3.93
N ALA A 152 28.05 10.86 3.30
CA ALA A 152 27.20 10.76 2.13
C ALA A 152 25.89 10.09 2.55
N GLY A 153 24.77 10.82 2.44
CA GLY A 153 23.44 10.30 2.71
C GLY A 153 22.63 10.24 1.42
N ASP A 154 22.16 9.06 1.03
CA ASP A 154 21.07 8.97 0.06
C ASP A 154 19.78 9.23 0.82
N GLY A 155 19.20 10.41 0.65
CA GLY A 155 17.94 10.77 1.26
C GLY A 155 16.94 11.37 0.28
N HIS A 156 15.66 11.21 0.59
CA HIS A 156 14.60 11.92 -0.10
C HIS A 156 13.88 12.84 0.89
N TRP A 157 13.42 13.98 0.38
CA TRP A 157 12.58 14.91 1.13
C TRP A 157 11.13 14.43 1.07
N GLU A 158 10.50 14.24 2.22
CA GLU A 158 9.05 14.07 2.32
C GLU A 158 8.49 15.37 2.94
N SER A 159 7.60 16.06 2.24
CA SER A 159 6.83 17.13 2.89
C SER A 159 5.93 16.48 3.94
N GLY A 160 6.03 16.85 5.21
CA GLY A 160 5.20 16.27 6.28
C GLY A 160 3.74 16.71 6.26
N GLY A 161 3.09 16.59 5.12
CA GLY A 161 1.66 16.33 5.09
C GLY A 161 1.49 14.82 4.93
N ASP A 162 0.94 14.18 5.95
CA ASP A 162 0.41 12.82 5.86
C ASP A 162 1.44 11.68 5.69
N ILE A 163 1.04 10.46 6.01
CA ILE A 163 1.86 9.25 5.88
C ILE A 163 1.82 8.89 4.39
N GLY A 164 2.73 9.40 3.55
CA GLY A 164 2.75 9.07 2.13
C GLY A 164 3.51 10.07 1.26
N TYR A 165 4.26 9.51 0.30
CA TYR A 165 4.94 10.24 -0.78
C TYR A 165 4.16 11.43 -1.34
N THR A 166 4.88 12.46 -1.76
CA THR A 166 4.42 13.43 -2.75
C THR A 166 4.22 12.73 -4.09
N TYR A 167 3.08 12.06 -4.30
CA TYR A 167 2.66 11.78 -5.66
C TYR A 167 2.40 13.11 -6.37
N VAL A 168 2.82 13.24 -7.63
CA VAL A 168 2.58 14.44 -8.44
C VAL A 168 1.08 14.52 -8.67
N SER A 169 0.40 15.25 -7.80
CA SER A 169 -1.02 15.52 -7.93
C SER A 169 -1.23 16.44 -9.13
N ASP A 170 -1.86 15.93 -10.18
CA ASP A 170 -2.36 16.72 -11.30
C ASP A 170 -3.48 17.68 -10.88
N ASN A 171 -4.13 17.46 -9.72
CA ASN A 171 -5.12 18.37 -9.16
C ASN A 171 -5.21 18.29 -7.62
N PRO A 172 -4.48 19.14 -6.87
CA PRO A 172 -4.42 19.05 -5.40
C PRO A 172 -5.77 19.25 -4.71
N ALA A 173 -6.65 20.06 -5.30
CA ALA A 173 -7.99 20.29 -4.77
C ALA A 173 -8.88 19.03 -4.91
N ARG A 174 -8.76 18.31 -6.03
CA ARG A 174 -9.43 17.02 -6.25
C ARG A 174 -8.92 15.97 -5.28
N ASP A 175 -7.61 15.89 -5.09
CA ASP A 175 -7.00 14.87 -4.23
C ASP A 175 -7.35 15.11 -2.74
N LYS A 176 -7.41 16.37 -2.31
CA LYS A 176 -7.98 16.73 -1.01
C LYS A 176 -9.45 16.31 -0.87
N ALA A 177 -10.28 16.55 -1.88
CA ALA A 177 -11.69 16.15 -1.85
C ALA A 177 -11.86 14.62 -1.81
N ILE A 178 -11.01 13.87 -2.51
CA ILE A 178 -10.95 12.40 -2.45
C ILE A 178 -10.61 11.93 -1.03
N LYS A 179 -9.57 12.52 -0.42
CA LYS A 179 -9.18 12.20 0.96
C LYS A 179 -10.30 12.51 1.96
N GLU A 180 -10.96 13.65 1.84
CA GLU A 180 -12.15 14.01 2.64
C GLU A 180 -13.28 12.98 2.48
N TYR A 181 -13.54 12.54 1.25
CA TYR A 181 -14.59 11.57 0.92
C TYR A 181 -14.29 10.15 1.41
N GLY A 182 -13.07 9.67 1.20
CA GLY A 182 -12.67 8.30 1.54
C GLY A 182 -12.35 8.11 3.02
N SER A 183 -11.92 9.16 3.72
CA SER A 183 -11.44 9.01 5.11
C SER A 183 -12.53 8.79 6.16
N ALA A 184 -13.81 8.95 5.81
CA ALA A 184 -14.91 8.72 6.73
C ALA A 184 -14.90 7.28 7.27
N TYR A 185 -14.97 7.13 8.60
CA TYR A 185 -14.91 5.84 9.29
C TYR A 185 -15.88 4.79 8.71
N GLU A 186 -17.13 5.17 8.45
CA GLU A 186 -18.13 4.25 7.90
C GLU A 186 -17.79 3.79 6.47
N HIS A 187 -17.20 4.65 5.64
CA HIS A 187 -16.77 4.27 4.28
C HIS A 187 -15.56 3.32 4.34
N ARG A 188 -14.59 3.63 5.22
CA ARG A 188 -13.45 2.74 5.49
C ARG A 188 -13.90 1.35 5.94
N LEU A 189 -14.86 1.32 6.86
CA LEU A 189 -15.38 0.08 7.41
C LEU A 189 -16.23 -0.69 6.41
N HIS A 190 -17.00 -0.01 5.55
CA HIS A 190 -17.75 -0.62 4.47
C HIS A 190 -16.84 -1.33 3.45
N HIS A 191 -15.82 -0.64 2.96
CA HIS A 191 -14.86 -1.23 2.01
C HIS A 191 -14.09 -2.41 2.64
N TYR A 192 -13.62 -2.26 3.88
CA TYR A 192 -12.99 -3.34 4.65
C TYR A 192 -13.92 -4.55 4.82
N LEU A 193 -15.18 -4.34 5.23
CA LEU A 193 -16.14 -5.41 5.45
C LEU A 193 -16.53 -6.11 4.15
N TRP A 194 -16.72 -5.37 3.07
CA TRP A 194 -17.11 -5.93 1.78
C TRP A 194 -16.05 -6.91 1.27
N HIS A 195 -14.78 -6.52 1.30
CA HIS A 195 -13.68 -7.40 0.90
C HIS A 195 -13.46 -8.57 1.86
N THR A 196 -13.47 -8.30 3.17
CA THR A 196 -13.18 -9.35 4.15
C THR A 196 -14.28 -10.40 4.18
N THR A 197 -15.54 -10.00 4.04
CA THR A 197 -16.68 -10.91 4.10
C THR A 197 -16.75 -11.84 2.89
N ARG A 198 -16.56 -11.33 1.66
CA ARG A 198 -16.47 -12.19 0.45
C ARG A 198 -15.34 -13.20 0.52
N GLY A 199 -14.21 -12.80 1.10
CA GLY A 199 -13.06 -13.69 1.26
C GLY A 199 -13.25 -14.74 2.35
N LEU A 200 -13.71 -14.34 3.54
CA LEU A 200 -13.77 -15.22 4.70
C LEU A 200 -14.86 -16.28 4.60
N TRP A 201 -15.93 -16.03 3.84
CA TRP A 201 -17.19 -16.77 3.96
C TRP A 201 -17.03 -18.27 3.71
N ASN A 202 -16.27 -18.67 2.68
CA ASN A 202 -16.00 -20.08 2.41
C ASN A 202 -15.21 -20.75 3.55
N GLY A 203 -14.23 -20.05 4.12
CA GLY A 203 -13.50 -20.52 5.30
C GLY A 203 -14.43 -20.74 6.49
N LEU A 204 -15.34 -19.79 6.74
CA LEU A 204 -16.30 -19.85 7.83
C LEU A 204 -17.27 -21.04 7.68
N VAL A 205 -17.90 -21.21 6.52
CA VAL A 205 -18.85 -22.33 6.29
C VAL A 205 -18.14 -23.69 6.27
N THR A 206 -16.92 -23.76 5.74
CA THR A 206 -16.11 -24.99 5.70
C THR A 206 -15.67 -25.40 7.10
N GLU A 207 -15.25 -24.45 7.95
CA GLU A 207 -14.86 -24.72 9.33
C GLU A 207 -16.07 -25.25 10.14
N ILE A 208 -17.25 -24.64 9.99
CA ILE A 208 -18.49 -25.12 10.60
C ILE A 208 -18.81 -26.56 10.17
N ALA A 209 -18.77 -26.84 8.87
CA ALA A 209 -19.04 -28.19 8.35
C ALA A 209 -18.05 -29.23 8.87
N THR A 210 -16.76 -28.86 8.91
CA THR A 210 -15.68 -29.72 9.42
C THR A 210 -15.88 -30.05 10.90
N ILE A 211 -16.16 -29.03 11.72
CA ILE A 211 -16.40 -29.23 13.15
C ILE A 211 -17.64 -30.09 13.39
N LYS A 212 -18.73 -29.87 12.64
CA LYS A 212 -19.94 -30.71 12.73
C LYS A 212 -19.64 -32.18 12.42
N ALA A 213 -18.90 -32.44 11.35
CA ALA A 213 -18.52 -33.81 10.98
C ALA A 213 -17.64 -34.46 12.06
N ALA A 214 -16.65 -33.73 12.58
CA ALA A 214 -15.79 -34.22 13.65
C ALA A 214 -16.60 -34.55 14.92
N ASN A 215 -17.45 -33.64 15.38
CA ASN A 215 -18.28 -33.82 16.58
C ASN A 215 -19.27 -34.98 16.45
N ALA A 216 -19.77 -35.27 15.25
CA ALA A 216 -20.67 -36.41 15.00
C ALA A 216 -19.98 -37.77 15.17
N THR A 217 -18.65 -37.82 15.02
CA THR A 217 -17.84 -39.04 15.12
C THR A 217 -17.02 -39.14 16.41
N ALA A 218 -16.94 -38.05 17.19
CA ALA A 218 -16.18 -37.99 18.43
C ALA A 218 -16.77 -38.92 19.49
N LYS A 219 -15.91 -39.52 20.31
CA LYS A 219 -16.36 -40.31 21.46
C LYS A 219 -16.96 -39.39 22.52
N PRO A 220 -18.02 -39.80 23.25
CA PRO A 220 -18.66 -38.96 24.26
C PRO A 220 -17.73 -38.47 25.38
N ASP A 221 -16.63 -39.19 25.63
CA ASP A 221 -15.63 -38.91 26.67
C ASP A 221 -14.40 -38.12 26.16
N ASP A 222 -14.38 -37.72 24.89
CA ASP A 222 -13.28 -36.92 24.34
C ASP A 222 -13.29 -35.50 24.94
N PRO A 223 -12.25 -35.09 25.71
CA PRO A 223 -12.22 -33.79 26.35
C PRO A 223 -12.15 -32.61 25.37
N SER A 224 -11.81 -32.85 24.09
CA SER A 224 -11.80 -31.81 23.05
C SER A 224 -13.21 -31.45 22.54
N ILE A 225 -14.23 -32.29 22.82
CA ILE A 225 -15.57 -32.11 22.27
C ILE A 225 -16.26 -30.85 22.79
N GLU A 226 -16.04 -30.47 24.05
CA GLU A 226 -16.66 -29.27 24.64
C GLU A 226 -16.08 -28.00 24.03
N THR A 227 -14.75 -27.89 23.93
CA THR A 227 -14.08 -26.78 23.23
C THR A 227 -14.53 -26.69 21.77
N SER A 228 -14.69 -27.83 21.10
CA SER A 228 -15.18 -27.91 19.72
C SER A 228 -16.63 -27.43 19.58
N LYS A 229 -17.53 -27.82 20.50
CA LYS A 229 -18.92 -27.32 20.55
C LYS A 229 -18.99 -25.82 20.80
N GLU A 230 -18.16 -25.29 21.70
CA GLU A 230 -18.09 -23.85 21.95
C GLU A 230 -17.62 -23.08 20.72
N ARG A 231 -16.60 -23.57 20.03
CA ARG A 231 -16.12 -23.00 18.75
C ARG A 231 -17.23 -23.04 17.70
N LEU A 232 -17.90 -24.17 17.53
CA LEU A 232 -19.02 -24.34 16.59
C LEU A 232 -20.13 -23.33 16.86
N ALA A 233 -20.62 -23.27 18.10
CA ALA A 233 -21.68 -22.34 18.50
C ALA A 233 -21.30 -20.88 18.22
N THR A 234 -20.01 -20.54 18.41
CA THR A 234 -19.51 -19.19 18.12
C THR A 234 -19.46 -18.88 16.63
N LEU A 235 -19.08 -19.84 15.78
CA LEU A 235 -19.06 -19.66 14.34
C LEU A 235 -20.48 -19.60 13.76
N GLU A 236 -21.39 -20.43 14.24
CA GLU A 236 -22.81 -20.37 13.86
C GLU A 236 -23.44 -19.04 14.28
N GLN A 237 -23.11 -18.55 15.48
CA GLN A 237 -23.48 -17.19 15.91
C GLN A 237 -22.89 -16.12 14.99
N SER A 238 -21.63 -16.29 14.55
CA SER A 238 -20.99 -15.35 13.62
C SER A 238 -21.76 -15.28 12.30
N VAL A 239 -22.08 -16.42 11.69
CA VAL A 239 -22.89 -16.48 10.45
C VAL A 239 -24.23 -15.78 10.66
N LYS A 240 -24.91 -16.04 11.78
CA LYS A 240 -26.17 -15.40 12.11
C LYS A 240 -26.03 -13.87 12.23
N GLU A 241 -25.03 -13.37 12.95
CA GLU A 241 -24.82 -11.93 13.10
C GLU A 241 -24.51 -11.26 11.74
N PHE A 242 -23.74 -11.89 10.85
CA PHE A 242 -23.54 -11.41 9.48
C PHE A 242 -24.85 -11.38 8.67
N GLN A 243 -25.66 -12.43 8.76
CA GLN A 243 -26.96 -12.51 8.08
C GLN A 243 -27.95 -11.46 8.58
N ASP A 244 -28.12 -11.35 9.90
CA ASP A 244 -29.02 -10.39 10.54
C ASP A 244 -28.62 -8.94 10.22
N ALA A 245 -27.32 -8.70 10.03
CA ALA A 245 -26.78 -7.41 9.63
C ALA A 245 -26.87 -7.13 8.11
N GLY A 246 -27.32 -8.08 7.29
CA GLY A 246 -27.30 -7.95 5.82
C GLY A 246 -25.90 -8.02 5.20
N TRP A 247 -24.90 -8.46 5.97
CA TRP A 247 -23.51 -8.61 5.54
C TRP A 247 -23.13 -10.04 5.14
N ALA A 248 -24.07 -10.98 5.14
CA ALA A 248 -23.85 -12.26 4.48
C ALA A 248 -23.71 -12.05 2.97
N PRO A 249 -22.57 -12.39 2.35
CA PRO A 249 -22.36 -12.14 0.94
C PRO A 249 -23.20 -13.16 0.14
N PRO A 250 -24.03 -12.70 -0.82
CA PRO A 250 -24.85 -13.60 -1.63
C PRO A 250 -24.00 -14.51 -2.51
N ARG A 251 -22.78 -14.07 -2.85
CA ARG A 251 -21.77 -14.78 -3.63
C ARG A 251 -20.41 -14.48 -3.03
N TYR A 252 -19.54 -15.47 -2.97
CA TYR A 252 -18.25 -15.39 -2.28
C TYR A 252 -17.20 -16.27 -2.97
N PHE A 253 -15.94 -16.22 -2.51
CA PHE A 253 -14.88 -17.03 -3.09
C PHE A 253 -14.97 -18.48 -2.60
N HIS A 254 -15.13 -19.41 -3.53
CA HIS A 254 -15.14 -20.85 -3.26
C HIS A 254 -13.72 -21.41 -3.23
N LYS A 255 -13.57 -22.63 -2.71
CA LYS A 255 -12.30 -23.36 -2.79
C LYS A 255 -11.94 -23.71 -4.23
N ASP A 256 -12.94 -24.07 -5.03
CA ASP A 256 -12.80 -24.24 -6.47
C ASP A 256 -12.99 -22.89 -7.16
N GLU A 257 -11.98 -22.49 -7.92
CA GLU A 257 -11.96 -21.24 -8.66
C GLU A 257 -13.05 -21.22 -9.73
N LYS A 258 -13.37 -22.37 -10.34
CA LYS A 258 -14.44 -22.47 -11.33
C LYS A 258 -15.82 -22.29 -10.69
N GLU A 259 -16.02 -22.74 -9.45
CA GLU A 259 -17.26 -22.43 -8.72
C GLU A 259 -17.37 -20.93 -8.45
N THR A 260 -16.25 -20.28 -8.11
CA THR A 260 -16.22 -18.83 -7.90
C THR A 260 -16.59 -18.06 -9.16
N THR A 261 -16.04 -18.43 -10.31
CA THR A 261 -16.33 -17.74 -11.58
C THR A 261 -17.79 -17.92 -12.02
N LEU A 262 -18.40 -19.07 -11.71
CA LEU A 262 -19.80 -19.37 -12.00
C LEU A 262 -20.79 -18.84 -10.95
N SER A 263 -20.33 -18.34 -9.79
CA SER A 263 -21.24 -17.85 -8.75
C SER A 263 -21.80 -16.45 -9.07
N GLY A 264 -21.09 -15.66 -9.87
CA GLY A 264 -21.35 -14.23 -10.07
C GLY A 264 -20.49 -13.30 -9.20
N ALA A 265 -19.62 -13.85 -8.35
CA ALA A 265 -18.80 -13.06 -7.43
C ALA A 265 -17.88 -12.04 -8.12
N GLY A 266 -17.44 -12.29 -9.35
CA GLY A 266 -16.64 -11.33 -10.11
C GLY A 266 -17.45 -10.15 -10.65
N GLU A 267 -18.76 -10.33 -10.87
CA GLU A 267 -19.64 -9.19 -11.19
C GLU A 267 -19.88 -8.31 -9.98
N ASP A 268 -20.00 -8.87 -8.77
CA ASP A 268 -20.06 -8.07 -7.54
C ASP A 268 -18.83 -7.17 -7.41
N PHE A 269 -17.65 -7.70 -7.75
CA PHE A 269 -16.40 -6.92 -7.79
C PHE A 269 -16.44 -5.77 -8.79
N LEU A 270 -16.80 -6.05 -10.03
CA LEU A 270 -16.87 -5.01 -11.06
C LEU A 270 -17.92 -3.96 -10.73
N PHE A 271 -19.09 -4.39 -10.25
CA PHE A 271 -20.19 -3.51 -9.90
C PHE A 271 -19.86 -2.60 -8.72
N MET A 272 -19.38 -3.15 -7.60
CA MET A 272 -19.12 -2.35 -6.39
C MET A 272 -18.11 -1.23 -6.67
N HIS A 273 -17.03 -1.52 -7.40
CA HIS A 273 -16.04 -0.50 -7.75
C HIS A 273 -16.55 0.49 -8.81
N ASN A 274 -17.37 0.05 -9.77
CA ASN A 274 -18.06 0.96 -10.69
C ASN A 274 -18.97 1.94 -9.91
N ARG A 275 -19.70 1.45 -8.90
CA ARG A 275 -20.55 2.26 -8.01
C ARG A 275 -19.73 3.27 -7.21
N MET A 276 -18.62 2.85 -6.60
CA MET A 276 -17.69 3.77 -5.92
C MET A 276 -17.18 4.88 -6.84
N LEU A 277 -16.84 4.57 -8.10
CA LEU A 277 -16.41 5.57 -9.09
C LEU A 277 -17.52 6.57 -9.44
N GLN A 278 -18.75 6.09 -9.65
CA GLN A 278 -19.90 6.96 -9.93
C GLN A 278 -20.17 7.91 -8.76
N GLU A 279 -20.08 7.41 -7.54
CA GLU A 279 -20.37 8.19 -6.34
C GLU A 279 -19.27 9.21 -6.05
N LEU A 280 -17.99 8.83 -6.17
CA LEU A 280 -16.90 9.82 -6.13
C LEU A 280 -17.09 10.86 -7.24
N GLY A 281 -17.44 10.45 -8.45
CA GLY A 281 -17.71 11.36 -9.57
C GLY A 281 -18.79 12.38 -9.24
N ASN A 282 -19.89 11.94 -8.61
CA ASN A 282 -20.95 12.84 -8.13
C ASN A 282 -20.46 13.78 -7.03
N HIS A 283 -19.67 13.26 -6.07
CA HIS A 283 -19.07 14.05 -5.01
C HIS A 283 -18.15 15.16 -5.55
N LEU A 284 -17.23 14.81 -6.45
CA LEU A 284 -16.31 15.76 -7.09
C LEU A 284 -17.06 16.80 -7.94
N LYS A 285 -18.06 16.35 -8.72
CA LYS A 285 -18.93 17.25 -9.49
C LYS A 285 -19.65 18.25 -8.61
N SER A 286 -20.14 17.85 -7.43
CA SER A 286 -20.79 18.76 -6.46
C SER A 286 -19.85 19.84 -5.93
N LYS A 287 -18.54 19.59 -5.93
CA LYS A 287 -17.48 20.53 -5.57
C LYS A 287 -16.91 21.29 -6.78
N GLY A 288 -17.46 21.12 -7.99
CA GLY A 288 -16.95 21.73 -9.21
C GLY A 288 -15.60 21.17 -9.67
N LEU A 289 -15.25 19.95 -9.26
CA LEU A 289 -13.99 19.29 -9.56
C LEU A 289 -14.20 18.17 -10.60
N PRO A 290 -13.25 17.94 -11.52
CA PRO A 290 -13.34 16.85 -12.48
C PRO A 290 -13.08 15.50 -11.81
N MET A 291 -13.59 14.42 -12.42
CA MET A 291 -13.26 13.06 -12.01
C MET A 291 -11.77 12.76 -12.21
N VAL A 292 -11.23 11.82 -11.44
CA VAL A 292 -9.88 11.29 -11.65
C VAL A 292 -9.84 10.60 -13.02
N PRO A 293 -8.91 10.96 -13.93
CA PRO A 293 -8.81 10.28 -15.20
C PRO A 293 -8.31 8.85 -14.99
N ALA A 294 -9.04 7.90 -15.57
CA ALA A 294 -8.61 6.50 -15.63
C ALA A 294 -7.30 6.36 -16.40
N TRP A 295 -6.51 5.34 -16.09
CA TRP A 295 -5.41 4.95 -16.96
C TRP A 295 -5.94 4.24 -18.20
N ASP A 296 -5.58 4.73 -19.38
CA ASP A 296 -5.85 4.04 -20.65
C ASP A 296 -4.90 2.85 -20.84
N THR A 297 -3.63 3.06 -20.48
CA THR A 297 -2.56 2.05 -20.38
C THR A 297 -1.90 2.15 -19.02
N LEU A 298 -1.40 1.04 -18.49
CA LEU A 298 -0.68 1.07 -17.22
C LEU A 298 0.61 1.89 -17.36
N PRO A 299 0.93 2.77 -16.38
CA PRO A 299 2.17 3.55 -16.43
C PRO A 299 3.41 2.65 -16.48
N THR A 300 4.32 2.96 -17.39
CA THR A 300 5.59 2.25 -17.50
C THR A 300 6.49 2.58 -16.30
N PRO A 301 7.49 1.74 -15.99
CA PRO A 301 8.39 2.00 -14.86
C PRO A 301 9.18 3.31 -14.96
N ASP A 302 9.38 3.82 -16.17
CA ASP A 302 10.04 5.10 -16.47
C ASP A 302 9.06 6.30 -16.53
N ASP A 303 7.76 6.08 -16.32
CA ASP A 303 6.78 7.16 -16.22
C ASP A 303 6.94 7.94 -14.92
N ASN A 304 7.67 9.05 -15.01
CA ASN A 304 7.91 9.98 -13.91
C ASN A 304 6.64 10.66 -13.37
N THR A 305 5.50 10.55 -14.06
CA THR A 305 4.21 11.07 -13.58
C THR A 305 3.59 10.17 -12.51
N PHE A 306 3.85 8.87 -12.60
CA PHE A 306 3.33 7.85 -11.68
C PHE A 306 4.48 6.99 -11.13
N PRO A 307 5.40 7.61 -10.37
CA PRO A 307 6.61 6.93 -9.92
C PRO A 307 6.28 5.79 -8.95
N LEU A 308 7.09 4.73 -9.00
CA LEU A 308 7.00 3.63 -8.04
C LEU A 308 7.82 3.95 -6.79
N ALA A 309 7.32 3.54 -5.63
CA ALA A 309 8.16 3.52 -4.43
C ALA A 309 9.36 2.56 -4.62
N PRO A 310 10.56 2.88 -4.08
CA PRO A 310 11.74 2.05 -4.23
C PRO A 310 11.54 0.59 -3.81
N ALA A 311 12.23 -0.33 -4.50
CA ALA A 311 12.26 -1.74 -4.12
C ALA A 311 13.05 -1.91 -2.80
N GLY A 312 12.42 -2.45 -1.74
CA GLY A 312 13.10 -2.72 -0.47
C GLY A 312 12.27 -2.59 0.82
N PHE A 313 11.04 -2.09 0.74
CA PHE A 313 10.29 -1.63 1.91
C PHE A 313 8.84 -2.20 1.96
N PRO A 314 8.35 -2.79 3.08
CA PRO A 314 9.04 -3.53 4.14
C PRO A 314 8.66 -5.04 4.22
N LYS A 315 7.94 -5.62 3.24
CA LYS A 315 7.82 -7.08 3.13
C LYS A 315 8.64 -7.58 1.95
N ALA A 316 9.64 -8.43 2.24
CA ALA A 316 10.48 -9.09 1.24
C ALA A 316 9.66 -9.91 0.20
N ASP A 317 8.39 -10.16 0.48
CA ASP A 317 7.46 -10.87 -0.41
C ASP A 317 6.86 -10.00 -1.53
N LEU A 318 6.94 -8.67 -1.42
CA LEU A 318 6.24 -7.77 -2.34
C LEU A 318 7.18 -6.96 -3.24
N SER A 319 8.50 -7.14 -3.12
CA SER A 319 9.49 -6.43 -3.93
C SER A 319 9.41 -6.79 -5.41
N GLU A 320 9.02 -8.02 -5.75
CA GLU A 320 8.88 -8.47 -7.15
C GLU A 320 7.92 -7.57 -7.93
N PHE A 321 6.74 -7.24 -7.36
CA PHE A 321 5.72 -6.40 -7.99
C PHE A 321 6.19 -4.99 -8.34
N LYS A 322 7.28 -4.53 -7.74
CA LYS A 322 7.87 -3.21 -7.96
C LYS A 322 8.97 -3.20 -9.02
N THR A 323 9.40 -4.37 -9.50
CA THR A 323 10.45 -4.47 -10.51
C THR A 323 9.94 -4.10 -11.91
N ASP A 324 10.85 -3.63 -12.76
CA ASP A 324 10.61 -3.42 -14.18
C ASP A 324 10.34 -4.75 -14.90
N ALA A 325 11.09 -5.80 -14.51
CA ALA A 325 10.89 -7.16 -15.00
C ALA A 325 9.45 -7.62 -14.79
N TYR A 326 8.91 -7.47 -13.58
CA TYR A 326 7.51 -7.81 -13.31
C TYR A 326 6.51 -7.06 -14.21
N PHE A 327 6.77 -5.77 -14.47
CA PHE A 327 5.92 -4.99 -15.35
C PHE A 327 5.94 -5.54 -16.77
N TYR A 328 7.12 -5.65 -17.37
CA TYR A 328 7.27 -6.02 -18.77
C TYR A 328 7.03 -7.51 -19.04
N GLU A 329 7.30 -8.38 -18.05
CA GLU A 329 7.24 -9.84 -18.19
C GLU A 329 5.93 -10.45 -17.68
N LYS A 330 5.09 -9.70 -16.95
CA LYS A 330 3.81 -10.21 -16.42
C LYS A 330 2.66 -9.22 -16.59
N GLN A 331 2.84 -7.98 -16.14
CA GLN A 331 1.76 -7.01 -16.06
C GLN A 331 1.26 -6.54 -17.43
N THR A 332 2.17 -6.24 -18.35
CA THR A 332 1.84 -5.85 -19.74
C THR A 332 1.16 -6.99 -20.51
N ILE A 333 1.52 -8.24 -20.21
CA ILE A 333 0.91 -9.43 -20.82
C ILE A 333 -0.54 -9.55 -20.40
N TRP A 334 -0.85 -9.43 -19.10
CA TRP A 334 -2.24 -9.43 -18.63
C TRP A 334 -3.01 -8.21 -19.12
N GLU A 335 -2.40 -7.02 -19.14
CA GLU A 335 -3.04 -5.83 -19.69
C GLU A 335 -3.45 -6.05 -21.16
N SER A 336 -2.56 -6.60 -21.98
CA SER A 336 -2.84 -6.93 -23.39
C SER A 336 -3.92 -8.01 -23.52
N ALA A 337 -3.79 -9.09 -22.76
CA ALA A 337 -4.72 -10.21 -22.79
C ALA A 337 -6.15 -9.77 -22.41
N TYR A 338 -6.30 -8.97 -21.36
CA TYR A 338 -7.59 -8.44 -20.92
C TYR A 338 -8.19 -7.38 -21.85
N LYS A 339 -7.48 -6.94 -22.89
CA LYS A 339 -8.02 -6.01 -23.89
C LYS A 339 -8.39 -6.70 -25.22
N THR A 340 -8.10 -7.99 -25.37
CA THR A 340 -8.14 -8.68 -26.66
C THR A 340 -9.27 -9.72 -26.73
N ALA A 341 -9.98 -9.77 -27.85
CA ALA A 341 -11.09 -10.71 -28.05
C ALA A 341 -10.64 -12.18 -27.98
N VAL A 342 -9.53 -12.51 -28.64
CA VAL A 342 -8.87 -13.82 -28.60
C VAL A 342 -7.37 -13.56 -28.43
N VAL A 343 -6.77 -14.18 -27.42
CA VAL A 343 -5.34 -14.02 -27.13
C VAL A 343 -4.51 -14.77 -28.15
N ASP A 344 -3.59 -14.05 -28.80
CA ASP A 344 -2.51 -14.63 -29.60
C ASP A 344 -1.32 -14.96 -28.69
N GLN A 345 -1.25 -16.22 -28.23
CA GLN A 345 -0.20 -16.66 -27.32
C GLN A 345 1.19 -16.67 -27.97
N ASP A 346 1.27 -16.90 -29.29
CA ASP A 346 2.55 -16.90 -30.02
C ASP A 346 3.11 -15.47 -30.08
N ALA A 347 2.24 -14.47 -30.34
CA ALA A 347 2.63 -13.07 -30.30
C ALA A 347 3.06 -12.62 -28.89
N LEU A 348 2.34 -13.04 -27.85
CA LEU A 348 2.75 -12.76 -26.46
C LEU A 348 4.09 -13.41 -26.12
N ALA A 349 4.32 -14.64 -26.57
CA ALA A 349 5.57 -15.35 -26.29
C ALA A 349 6.75 -14.73 -27.05
N ALA A 350 6.54 -14.30 -28.30
CA ALA A 350 7.54 -13.57 -29.07
C ALA A 350 7.94 -12.25 -28.37
N ASN A 351 6.96 -11.52 -27.84
CA ASN A 351 7.21 -10.29 -27.07
C ASN A 351 7.99 -10.58 -25.78
N LEU A 352 7.57 -11.58 -25.00
CA LEU A 352 8.24 -11.98 -23.77
C LEU A 352 9.69 -12.44 -24.02
N PHE A 353 9.91 -13.23 -25.07
CA PHE A 353 11.23 -13.66 -25.50
C PHE A 353 12.13 -12.47 -25.84
N ALA A 354 11.63 -11.49 -26.59
CA ALA A 354 12.37 -10.28 -26.93
C ALA A 354 12.74 -9.46 -25.68
N THR A 355 11.79 -9.28 -24.75
CA THR A 355 12.00 -8.57 -23.48
C THR A 355 13.09 -9.24 -22.63
N LYS A 356 12.97 -10.54 -22.35
CA LYS A 356 13.94 -11.25 -21.51
C LYS A 356 15.30 -11.37 -22.18
N SER A 357 15.34 -11.61 -23.50
CA SER A 357 16.60 -11.66 -24.26
C SER A 357 17.39 -10.35 -24.22
N ALA A 358 16.70 -9.20 -24.18
CA ALA A 358 17.35 -7.90 -24.01
C ALA A 358 17.99 -7.73 -22.62
N HIS A 359 17.44 -8.38 -21.59
CA HIS A 359 17.97 -8.32 -20.22
C HIS A 359 19.11 -9.33 -19.97
N THR A 360 19.11 -10.50 -20.61
CA THR A 360 20.11 -11.57 -20.38
C THR A 360 21.53 -11.20 -20.87
N VAL A 361 21.68 -10.19 -21.73
CA VAL A 361 23.00 -9.78 -22.30
C VAL A 361 24.02 -9.36 -21.23
N LYS A 362 23.61 -9.14 -19.97
CA LYS A 362 24.48 -8.67 -18.89
C LYS A 362 25.06 -9.74 -17.97
N GLU A 363 24.63 -11.01 -18.03
CA GLU A 363 25.12 -12.06 -17.12
C GLU A 363 25.64 -13.33 -17.85
N PRO A 364 26.95 -13.59 -17.85
CA PRO A 364 27.58 -14.60 -18.73
C PRO A 364 27.46 -16.07 -18.29
N ALA A 365 26.57 -16.42 -17.35
CA ALA A 365 26.51 -17.78 -16.78
C ALA A 365 25.11 -18.43 -16.75
N VAL A 366 24.07 -17.79 -17.27
CA VAL A 366 22.70 -18.35 -17.30
C VAL A 366 22.45 -19.00 -18.65
N ALA A 367 21.81 -20.17 -18.67
CA ALA A 367 21.36 -20.80 -19.91
C ALA A 367 20.52 -19.80 -20.73
N ALA A 368 20.72 -19.76 -22.06
CA ALA A 368 20.00 -18.83 -22.92
C ALA A 368 18.49 -19.06 -22.81
N TYR A 369 17.73 -18.00 -22.51
CA TYR A 369 16.27 -18.04 -22.53
C TYR A 369 15.81 -18.31 -23.96
N THR A 370 14.96 -19.32 -24.17
CA THR A 370 14.52 -19.74 -25.51
C THR A 370 13.08 -19.34 -25.81
N MET A 371 12.68 -19.40 -27.08
CA MET A 371 11.27 -19.22 -27.46
C MET A 371 10.37 -20.30 -26.84
N GLU A 372 10.89 -21.52 -26.63
CA GLU A 372 10.14 -22.58 -25.95
C GLU A 372 9.86 -22.23 -24.50
N ASP A 373 10.82 -21.60 -23.80
CA ASP A 373 10.64 -21.12 -22.43
C ASP A 373 9.57 -20.01 -22.37
N ALA A 374 9.58 -19.09 -23.34
CA ALA A 374 8.56 -18.05 -23.46
C ALA A 374 7.15 -18.64 -23.65
N HIS A 375 6.99 -19.64 -24.51
CA HIS A 375 5.70 -20.33 -24.70
C HIS A 375 5.21 -20.98 -23.40
N LYS A 376 6.09 -21.63 -22.64
CA LYS A 376 5.75 -22.24 -21.34
C LYS A 376 5.32 -21.19 -20.32
N GLU A 377 6.02 -20.07 -20.25
CA GLU A 377 5.70 -18.98 -19.31
C GLU A 377 4.37 -18.28 -19.68
N ILE A 378 4.11 -18.04 -20.98
CA ILE A 378 2.82 -17.53 -21.46
C ILE A 378 1.68 -18.50 -21.12
N ALA A 379 1.87 -19.80 -21.34
CA ALA A 379 0.85 -20.79 -21.00
C ALA A 379 0.50 -20.76 -19.50
N LEU A 380 1.49 -20.55 -18.62
CA LEU A 380 1.27 -20.37 -17.18
C LEU A 380 0.56 -19.04 -16.87
N LEU A 381 0.95 -17.95 -17.53
CA LEU A 381 0.31 -16.63 -17.33
C LEU A 381 -1.15 -16.60 -17.81
N MET A 382 -1.47 -17.40 -18.84
CA MET A 382 -2.83 -17.63 -19.34
C MET A 382 -3.59 -18.70 -18.55
N GLU A 383 -2.96 -19.32 -17.55
CA GLU A 383 -3.63 -20.11 -16.51
C GLU A 383 -3.34 -19.50 -15.13
N PRO A 384 -3.78 -18.25 -14.88
CA PRO A 384 -3.41 -17.49 -13.68
C PRO A 384 -3.95 -18.12 -12.39
N ARG A 385 -4.94 -19.02 -12.50
CA ARG A 385 -5.44 -19.87 -11.43
C ARG A 385 -5.47 -21.31 -11.94
N PRO A 386 -5.06 -22.31 -11.14
CA PRO A 386 -5.12 -23.71 -11.56
C PRO A 386 -6.51 -24.09 -12.07
N GLY A 387 -6.59 -24.58 -13.30
CA GLY A 387 -7.84 -24.99 -13.94
C GLY A 387 -8.64 -23.88 -14.63
N ILE A 388 -8.21 -22.61 -14.58
CA ILE A 388 -8.83 -21.52 -15.33
C ILE A 388 -7.91 -21.08 -16.47
N LYS A 389 -8.19 -21.58 -17.68
CA LYS A 389 -7.49 -21.16 -18.89
C LYS A 389 -8.16 -19.94 -19.49
N TYR A 390 -7.40 -18.86 -19.61
CA TYR A 390 -7.83 -17.62 -20.24
C TYR A 390 -7.43 -17.60 -21.71
N THR A 391 -8.40 -17.44 -22.60
CA THR A 391 -8.20 -17.42 -24.06
C THR A 391 -8.56 -16.08 -24.70
N GLY A 392 -9.00 -15.11 -23.92
CA GLY A 392 -9.43 -13.79 -24.37
C GLY A 392 -10.80 -13.39 -23.84
N VAL A 393 -11.23 -12.18 -24.19
CA VAL A 393 -12.46 -11.56 -23.69
C VAL A 393 -13.72 -12.10 -24.40
N LYS A 394 -13.61 -12.70 -25.60
CA LYS A 394 -14.78 -13.22 -26.31
C LYS A 394 -15.28 -14.51 -25.67
N GLY A 395 -16.55 -14.53 -25.27
CA GLY A 395 -17.22 -15.74 -24.79
C GLY A 395 -17.01 -16.07 -23.31
N ILE A 396 -16.10 -15.38 -22.61
CA ILE A 396 -15.98 -15.48 -21.15
C ILE A 396 -17.18 -14.80 -20.46
N THR A 397 -17.63 -15.32 -19.31
CA THR A 397 -18.67 -14.63 -18.53
C THR A 397 -18.11 -13.34 -17.91
N LEU A 398 -18.96 -12.35 -17.60
CA LEU A 398 -18.49 -11.13 -16.94
C LEU A 398 -17.95 -11.42 -15.52
N SER A 399 -18.58 -12.34 -14.78
CA SER A 399 -18.07 -12.85 -13.51
C SER A 399 -16.69 -13.49 -13.61
N GLU A 400 -16.46 -14.37 -14.59
CA GLU A 400 -15.14 -15.01 -14.77
C GLU A 400 -14.07 -13.97 -15.12
N TYR A 401 -14.42 -13.00 -15.98
CA TYR A 401 -13.54 -11.90 -16.33
C TYR A 401 -13.22 -10.99 -15.13
N GLY A 402 -14.23 -10.61 -14.34
CA GLY A 402 -14.06 -9.81 -13.12
C GLY A 402 -13.23 -10.53 -12.07
N HIS A 403 -13.47 -11.83 -11.86
CA HIS A 403 -12.68 -12.66 -10.93
C HIS A 403 -11.21 -12.75 -11.35
N LEU A 404 -10.95 -12.98 -12.65
CA LEU A 404 -9.60 -13.01 -13.19
C LEU A 404 -8.87 -11.66 -12.99
N ILE A 405 -9.55 -10.54 -13.23
CA ILE A 405 -8.98 -9.20 -12.98
C ILE A 405 -8.70 -8.98 -11.49
N GLU A 406 -9.66 -9.28 -10.61
CA GLU A 406 -9.54 -9.11 -9.15
C GLU A 406 -8.32 -9.89 -8.61
N MET A 407 -8.15 -11.12 -9.06
CA MET A 407 -7.14 -12.07 -8.53
C MET A 407 -5.77 -11.95 -9.19
N THR A 408 -5.64 -11.17 -10.27
CA THR A 408 -4.38 -10.90 -10.96
C THR A 408 -4.03 -9.41 -10.87
N ILE A 409 -4.33 -8.65 -11.91
CA ILE A 409 -3.80 -7.31 -12.14
C ILE A 409 -4.28 -6.31 -11.08
N HIS A 410 -5.50 -6.44 -10.54
CA HIS A 410 -6.03 -5.56 -9.50
C HIS A 410 -5.18 -5.59 -8.22
N ASN A 411 -5.04 -6.76 -7.59
CA ASN A 411 -4.26 -6.92 -6.36
C ASN A 411 -2.79 -6.51 -6.55
N ASN A 412 -2.26 -6.81 -7.73
CA ASN A 412 -0.88 -6.50 -8.09
C ASN A 412 -0.66 -5.00 -8.30
N LEU A 413 -1.65 -4.27 -8.84
CA LEU A 413 -1.61 -2.81 -8.98
C LEU A 413 -1.62 -2.12 -7.60
N HIS A 414 -2.48 -2.59 -6.68
CA HIS A 414 -2.48 -2.10 -5.30
C HIS A 414 -1.10 -2.27 -4.66
N THR A 415 -0.49 -3.45 -4.81
CA THR A 415 0.83 -3.75 -4.25
C THR A 415 1.96 -2.94 -4.91
N ARG A 416 1.95 -2.85 -6.24
CA ARG A 416 2.96 -2.16 -7.04
C ARG A 416 3.02 -0.67 -6.70
N TYR A 417 1.85 -0.02 -6.66
CA TYR A 417 1.73 1.42 -6.40
C TYR A 417 1.59 1.77 -4.92
N ALA A 418 1.42 0.79 -4.02
CA ALA A 418 1.48 1.05 -2.59
C ALA A 418 2.85 1.62 -2.23
N VAL A 419 2.84 2.84 -1.69
CA VAL A 419 3.97 3.43 -1.00
C VAL A 419 4.00 2.86 0.43
N GLU A 420 5.17 2.84 1.06
CA GLU A 420 5.28 2.43 2.45
C GLU A 420 4.40 3.33 3.33
N GLY A 421 3.31 2.76 3.82
CA GLY A 421 2.58 3.24 4.98
C GLY A 421 2.74 2.23 6.10
N SER A 422 2.68 2.67 7.36
CA SER A 422 2.60 1.76 8.50
C SER A 422 1.31 0.95 8.38
N SER A 423 1.39 -0.25 7.79
CA SER A 423 0.25 -1.16 7.77
C SER A 423 -0.26 -1.25 9.19
N ARG A 424 -1.57 -1.16 9.37
CA ARG A 424 -2.18 -1.41 10.66
C ARG A 424 -1.65 -2.70 11.27
N PRO A 425 -1.25 -2.71 12.55
CA PRO A 425 -0.74 -3.91 13.19
C PRO A 425 -1.78 -5.03 13.08
N ALA A 426 -1.33 -6.27 12.90
CA ALA A 426 -2.22 -7.40 12.60
C ALA A 426 -3.26 -7.69 13.70
N ASN A 427 -3.02 -7.22 14.93
CA ASN A 427 -3.96 -7.32 16.04
C ASN A 427 -5.02 -6.19 16.08
N THR A 428 -4.95 -5.22 15.17
CA THR A 428 -5.90 -4.10 15.07
C THR A 428 -7.02 -4.44 14.10
N ASP A 429 -8.24 -4.53 14.64
CA ASP A 429 -9.43 -4.91 13.88
C ASP A 429 -10.44 -3.77 13.98
N PRO A 430 -10.79 -3.07 12.88
CA PRO A 430 -11.68 -1.92 12.93
C PRO A 430 -13.11 -2.27 13.33
N LEU A 431 -13.45 -3.57 13.38
CA LEU A 431 -14.73 -4.03 13.89
C LEU A 431 -14.79 -4.05 15.42
N ASP A 432 -13.65 -4.09 16.11
CA ASP A 432 -13.58 -3.94 17.57
C ASP A 432 -13.67 -2.45 17.96
N ARG A 433 -14.87 -1.86 17.83
CA ARG A 433 -15.06 -0.40 17.96
C ARG A 433 -14.55 0.16 19.29
N GLY A 434 -14.60 -0.62 20.37
CA GLY A 434 -14.12 -0.18 21.68
C GLY A 434 -12.61 0.07 21.67
N SER A 435 -11.82 -0.95 21.31
CA SER A 435 -10.36 -0.80 21.22
C SER A 435 -9.96 0.08 20.04
N TRP A 436 -10.70 0.03 18.93
CA TRP A 436 -10.44 0.87 17.78
C TRP A 436 -10.52 2.36 18.12
N MET A 437 -11.64 2.81 18.70
CA MET A 437 -11.84 4.23 18.98
C MET A 437 -10.89 4.74 20.08
N ALA A 438 -10.52 3.90 21.03
CA ALA A 438 -9.61 4.27 22.11
C ALA A 438 -8.14 4.35 21.64
N ASP A 439 -7.69 3.37 20.86
CA ASP A 439 -6.25 3.13 20.66
C ASP A 439 -5.78 3.42 19.22
N TRP A 440 -6.68 3.35 18.23
CA TRP A 440 -6.29 3.22 16.82
C TRP A 440 -6.90 4.27 15.89
N ALA A 441 -8.13 4.74 16.16
CA ALA A 441 -8.82 5.76 15.37
C ALA A 441 -8.01 7.04 15.18
N PRO A 442 -7.30 7.60 16.22
CA PRO A 442 -6.49 8.79 16.05
C PRO A 442 -5.34 8.66 15.02
N VAL A 443 -4.94 7.42 14.69
CA VAL A 443 -3.85 7.12 13.76
C VAL A 443 -4.38 6.69 12.39
N TYR A 444 -5.45 5.90 12.36
CA TYR A 444 -5.89 5.21 11.13
C TYR A 444 -7.18 5.75 10.52
N ASP A 445 -7.93 6.59 11.22
CA ASP A 445 -9.12 7.26 10.66
C ASP A 445 -8.77 8.64 10.06
N THR A 446 -7.50 9.03 10.10
CA THR A 446 -7.01 10.28 9.51
C THR A 446 -7.01 10.19 7.98
N PRO A 447 -7.19 11.30 7.25
CA PRO A 447 -7.02 11.31 5.79
C PRO A 447 -5.61 10.94 5.33
N SER A 448 -4.64 10.98 6.24
CA SER A 448 -3.26 10.58 6.01
C SER A 448 -3.04 9.07 5.93
N TYR A 449 -3.96 8.27 6.47
CA TYR A 449 -3.88 6.82 6.36
C TYR A 449 -4.57 6.36 5.07
N ASP A 450 -3.81 6.39 3.97
CA ASP A 450 -4.27 6.07 2.61
C ASP A 450 -3.49 4.91 1.96
N TRP A 451 -2.99 3.98 2.78
CA TRP A 451 -2.17 2.88 2.29
C TRP A 451 -2.95 1.99 1.31
N LEU A 452 -2.48 1.90 0.05
CA LEU A 452 -3.12 1.12 -1.02
C LEU A 452 -3.18 -0.39 -0.74
N GLY A 453 -2.33 -0.91 0.14
CA GLY A 453 -2.25 -2.33 0.49
C GLY A 453 -3.31 -2.83 1.50
N ASP A 454 -4.06 -1.92 2.15
CA ASP A 454 -5.12 -2.25 3.11
C ASP A 454 -6.48 -1.80 2.58
N THR A 455 -7.44 -2.72 2.58
CA THR A 455 -8.82 -2.45 2.20
C THR A 455 -9.49 -1.42 3.11
N TYR A 456 -9.00 -1.19 4.32
CA TYR A 456 -9.49 -0.12 5.18
C TYR A 456 -9.11 1.30 4.71
N SER A 457 -8.06 1.44 3.88
CA SER A 457 -7.51 2.75 3.51
C SER A 457 -7.29 2.98 2.03
N SER A 458 -7.29 1.95 1.19
CA SER A 458 -6.84 2.07 -0.18
C SER A 458 -7.66 3.10 -1.00
N HIS A 459 -8.97 3.18 -0.80
CA HIS A 459 -9.86 4.14 -1.46
C HIS A 459 -9.69 5.60 -1.02
N VAL A 460 -8.84 5.88 -0.02
CA VAL A 460 -8.46 7.25 0.36
C VAL A 460 -7.37 7.79 -0.57
N ASN A 461 -6.60 6.90 -1.19
CA ASN A 461 -5.50 7.25 -2.08
C ASN A 461 -6.03 7.61 -3.48
N PRO A 462 -5.66 8.76 -4.09
CA PRO A 462 -6.13 9.11 -5.44
C PRO A 462 -5.76 8.10 -6.52
N TRP A 463 -4.64 7.36 -6.39
CA TRP A 463 -4.25 6.33 -7.35
C TRP A 463 -5.21 5.14 -7.34
N PHE A 464 -5.94 4.89 -6.25
CA PHE A 464 -7.03 3.91 -6.23
C PHE A 464 -7.99 4.13 -7.38
N TYR A 465 -8.43 5.38 -7.60
CA TYR A 465 -9.42 5.70 -8.63
C TYR A 465 -8.83 5.66 -10.04
N ARG A 466 -7.52 5.77 -10.21
CA ARG A 466 -6.83 5.53 -11.49
C ARG A 466 -6.79 4.04 -11.82
N ILE A 467 -6.42 3.21 -10.84
CA ILE A 467 -6.43 1.74 -10.92
C ILE A 467 -7.86 1.26 -11.22
N HIS A 468 -8.83 1.69 -10.43
CA HIS A 468 -10.22 1.27 -10.57
C HIS A 468 -10.89 1.85 -11.81
N GLY A 469 -10.49 3.04 -12.28
CA GLY A 469 -10.90 3.55 -13.59
C GLY A 469 -10.41 2.67 -14.75
N TRP A 470 -9.18 2.15 -14.68
CA TRP A 470 -8.67 1.18 -15.66
C TRP A 470 -9.46 -0.14 -15.61
N ILE A 471 -9.82 -0.61 -14.41
CA ILE A 471 -10.63 -1.82 -14.20
C ILE A 471 -12.05 -1.61 -14.75
N ASP A 472 -12.69 -0.49 -14.45
CA ASP A 472 -14.02 -0.15 -14.95
C ASP A 472 -14.05 -0.08 -16.48
N ALA A 473 -13.00 0.47 -17.10
CA ALA A 473 -12.87 0.47 -18.55
C ALA A 473 -12.84 -0.94 -19.17
N ARG A 474 -12.47 -1.98 -18.40
CA ARG A 474 -12.55 -3.38 -18.85
C ARG A 474 -13.98 -3.87 -18.99
N ILE A 475 -14.93 -3.35 -18.21
CA ILE A 475 -16.37 -3.64 -18.39
C ILE A 475 -16.79 -3.25 -19.80
N ARG A 476 -16.42 -2.04 -20.26
CA ARG A 476 -16.70 -1.58 -21.63
C ARG A 476 -16.05 -2.48 -22.69
N THR A 477 -14.78 -2.85 -22.49
CA THR A 477 -14.09 -3.80 -23.38
C THR A 477 -14.85 -5.13 -23.49
N TRP A 478 -15.31 -5.68 -22.37
CA TRP A 478 -16.09 -6.92 -22.36
C TRP A 478 -17.42 -6.77 -23.09
N LEU A 479 -18.14 -5.67 -22.86
CA LEU A 479 -19.41 -5.39 -23.54
C LEU A 479 -19.21 -5.32 -25.05
N GLU A 480 -18.25 -4.51 -25.51
CA GLU A 480 -17.96 -4.32 -26.94
C GLU A 480 -17.60 -5.63 -27.64
N ILE A 481 -16.71 -6.43 -27.03
CA ILE A 481 -16.28 -7.71 -27.59
C ILE A 481 -17.42 -8.74 -27.59
N ASN A 482 -18.32 -8.68 -26.61
CA ASN A 482 -19.46 -9.60 -26.48
C ASN A 482 -20.77 -9.03 -27.05
N ASP A 483 -20.68 -8.06 -27.95
CA ASP A 483 -21.80 -7.50 -28.73
C ASP A 483 -22.89 -6.79 -27.90
N TYR A 484 -22.52 -6.30 -26.71
CA TYR A 484 -23.34 -5.40 -25.89
C TYR A 484 -22.93 -3.94 -26.08
N LYS A 485 -23.88 -3.01 -25.85
CA LYS A 485 -23.66 -1.56 -25.91
C LYS A 485 -23.79 -0.87 -24.56
N SER A 486 -24.47 -1.51 -23.61
CA SER A 486 -24.66 -0.98 -22.27
C SER A 486 -24.82 -2.12 -21.28
N ILE A 487 -24.75 -1.77 -20.00
CA ILE A 487 -24.97 -2.66 -18.87
C ILE A 487 -25.84 -1.94 -17.84
N GLY A 488 -26.71 -2.67 -17.15
CA GLY A 488 -27.59 -2.09 -16.14
C GLY A 488 -28.44 -3.13 -15.41
N THR A 489 -29.31 -2.63 -14.54
CA THR A 489 -30.37 -3.39 -13.91
C THR A 489 -31.35 -3.92 -14.96
N ARG A 490 -32.20 -4.88 -14.55
CA ARG A 490 -33.26 -5.40 -15.43
C ARG A 490 -34.20 -4.28 -15.91
N GLU A 491 -34.50 -3.33 -15.05
CA GLU A 491 -35.35 -2.18 -15.32
C GLU A 491 -34.70 -1.23 -16.34
N GLU A 492 -33.41 -0.89 -16.16
CA GLU A 492 -32.69 0.00 -17.07
C GLU A 492 -32.57 -0.61 -18.48
N CYS A 493 -32.30 -1.92 -18.56
CA CYS A 493 -32.17 -2.60 -19.85
C CYS A 493 -33.51 -2.84 -20.57
N LYS A 494 -34.67 -2.81 -19.89
CA LYS A 494 -35.99 -2.96 -20.56
C LYS A 494 -36.25 -1.89 -21.60
N SER A 495 -35.75 -0.68 -21.37
CA SER A 495 -35.91 0.47 -22.27
C SER A 495 -34.73 0.70 -23.21
N ALA A 496 -33.69 -0.13 -23.17
CA ALA A 496 -32.50 0.07 -23.98
C ALA A 496 -32.79 -0.18 -25.47
N ALA A 497 -32.46 0.78 -26.32
CA ALA A 497 -32.60 0.66 -27.78
C ALA A 497 -31.53 -0.23 -28.43
N GLN A 498 -30.50 -0.61 -27.67
CA GLN A 498 -29.36 -1.41 -28.10
C GLN A 498 -29.19 -2.60 -27.15
N PRO A 499 -28.45 -3.66 -27.55
CA PRO A 499 -28.19 -4.80 -26.68
C PRO A 499 -27.61 -4.36 -25.33
N CYS A 500 -28.36 -4.62 -24.27
CA CYS A 500 -28.04 -4.25 -22.89
C CYS A 500 -27.80 -5.52 -22.08
N TYR A 501 -26.62 -5.65 -21.49
CA TYR A 501 -26.34 -6.73 -20.55
C TYR A 501 -27.02 -6.41 -19.23
N VAL A 502 -27.88 -7.32 -18.75
CA VAL A 502 -28.44 -7.21 -17.41
C VAL A 502 -27.43 -7.82 -16.45
N TRP A 503 -27.07 -7.11 -15.38
CA TRP A 503 -26.21 -7.67 -14.34
C TRP A 503 -26.72 -9.05 -13.87
N LEU A 504 -25.80 -9.99 -13.67
CA LEU A 504 -26.03 -11.36 -13.22
C LEU A 504 -27.00 -12.16 -14.11
N SER A 505 -27.17 -11.77 -15.38
CA SER A 505 -28.11 -12.44 -16.29
C SER A 505 -27.53 -13.60 -17.09
N ASP A 506 -26.22 -13.85 -17.01
CA ASP A 506 -25.61 -14.98 -17.72
C ASP A 506 -26.19 -16.31 -17.22
N LYS A 507 -26.81 -17.06 -18.13
CA LYS A 507 -27.43 -18.36 -17.85
C LYS A 507 -26.46 -19.44 -17.34
N ARG A 508 -25.15 -19.22 -17.48
CA ARG A 508 -24.12 -20.13 -16.96
C ARG A 508 -23.97 -20.02 -15.44
N TYR A 509 -24.45 -18.94 -14.84
CA TYR A 509 -24.32 -18.75 -13.41
C TYR A 509 -25.12 -19.76 -12.60
N GLN A 510 -24.49 -20.29 -11.57
CA GLN A 510 -25.12 -21.07 -10.51
C GLN A 510 -25.51 -20.13 -9.36
N ASN A 511 -26.19 -19.03 -9.72
CA ASN A 511 -26.49 -17.95 -8.78
C ASN A 511 -27.50 -18.44 -7.75
N THR A 512 -27.07 -18.53 -6.49
CA THR A 512 -27.91 -18.84 -5.33
C THR A 512 -28.31 -17.59 -4.54
N GLY A 513 -27.86 -16.42 -4.99
CA GLY A 513 -28.01 -15.13 -4.32
C GLY A 513 -29.05 -14.21 -4.95
N THR A 514 -28.90 -12.91 -4.71
CA THR A 514 -29.77 -11.86 -5.26
C THR A 514 -29.63 -11.74 -6.78
N VAL A 515 -30.67 -11.21 -7.43
CA VAL A 515 -30.64 -10.89 -8.87
C VAL A 515 -29.86 -9.61 -9.20
N GLU A 516 -29.53 -8.82 -8.19
CA GLU A 516 -28.68 -7.63 -8.31
C GLU A 516 -27.28 -7.92 -7.76
N PRO A 517 -26.22 -7.31 -8.33
CA PRO A 517 -24.89 -7.31 -7.76
C PRO A 517 -24.86 -6.75 -6.34
N TRP A 518 -23.87 -7.18 -5.57
CA TRP A 518 -23.79 -6.91 -4.14
C TRP A 518 -22.71 -5.89 -3.81
N GLU A 519 -23.13 -4.77 -3.23
CA GLU A 519 -22.26 -3.71 -2.68
C GLU A 519 -22.37 -3.61 -1.15
N GLY A 520 -22.82 -4.68 -0.48
CA GLY A 520 -23.17 -4.65 0.94
C GLY A 520 -24.60 -4.14 1.19
N PRO A 521 -25.05 -4.06 2.45
CA PRO A 521 -26.38 -3.57 2.77
C PRO A 521 -26.47 -2.06 2.54
N ILE A 522 -27.35 -1.64 1.64
CA ILE A 522 -27.71 -0.25 1.40
C ILE A 522 -28.85 0.12 2.35
N LEU A 523 -28.67 1.09 3.25
CA LEU A 523 -29.80 1.63 4.00
C LEU A 523 -30.71 2.38 3.03
N ALA A 524 -32.01 2.11 3.10
CA ALA A 524 -33.00 2.91 2.40
C ALA A 524 -32.79 4.39 2.77
N ALA A 525 -32.67 5.26 1.77
CA ALA A 525 -32.49 6.68 1.99
C ALA A 525 -33.56 7.19 2.95
N GLU A 526 -33.16 7.77 4.08
CA GLU A 526 -34.05 8.72 4.74
C GLU A 526 -34.32 9.82 3.71
N ALA A 527 -35.60 10.07 3.43
CA ALA A 527 -36.06 11.01 2.42
C ALA A 527 -35.77 12.45 2.84
N THR A 528 -34.50 12.84 2.86
CA THR A 528 -34.06 14.23 2.94
C THR A 528 -33.44 14.58 1.60
N GLY A 529 -34.19 15.30 0.77
CA GLY A 529 -33.83 15.61 -0.60
C GLY A 529 -32.44 16.21 -0.73
N GLY A 530 -31.61 15.61 -1.59
CA GLY A 530 -30.33 16.14 -2.04
C GLY A 530 -29.15 15.27 -1.65
N VAL A 531 -28.61 14.54 -2.64
CA VAL A 531 -27.38 13.73 -2.59
C VAL A 531 -27.50 12.46 -1.74
N GLN A 532 -27.53 11.29 -2.39
CA GLN A 532 -27.31 10.00 -1.72
C GLN A 532 -25.97 10.07 -0.98
N SER A 533 -26.03 9.99 0.34
CA SER A 533 -24.84 9.94 1.17
C SER A 533 -24.33 8.48 1.20
N LEU A 534 -23.04 8.26 0.93
CA LEU A 534 -22.37 6.97 1.20
C LEU A 534 -22.53 6.50 2.65
N HIS A 535 -22.91 7.41 3.55
CA HIS A 535 -23.19 7.08 4.95
C HIS A 535 -24.48 6.27 5.13
N ALA A 536 -25.16 5.90 4.04
CA ALA A 536 -26.24 4.91 4.04
C ALA A 536 -25.73 3.47 4.23
N HIS A 537 -24.45 3.22 4.43
CA HIS A 537 -23.97 1.92 4.91
C HIS A 537 -23.66 2.03 6.40
N LYS A 538 -24.55 1.55 7.27
CA LYS A 538 -24.21 1.41 8.69
C LYS A 538 -23.47 0.10 8.85
N ALA A 539 -22.17 0.18 9.11
CA ALA A 539 -21.43 -1.01 9.49
C ALA A 539 -22.10 -1.65 10.72
N PRO A 540 -22.12 -2.98 10.81
CA PRO A 540 -22.78 -3.66 11.90
C PRO A 540 -21.96 -3.57 13.18
N LEU A 541 -22.64 -3.75 14.31
CA LEU A 541 -22.04 -3.94 15.61
C LEU A 541 -22.01 -5.43 15.91
N PHE A 542 -20.89 -6.07 15.61
CA PHE A 542 -20.68 -7.47 15.96
C PHE A 542 -20.31 -7.62 17.44
N SER A 543 -20.69 -8.74 18.05
CA SER A 543 -20.25 -9.06 19.40
C SER A 543 -18.73 -9.28 19.44
N THR A 544 -18.08 -8.95 20.57
CA THR A 544 -16.64 -9.19 20.76
C THR A 544 -16.26 -10.66 20.52
N LYS A 545 -17.19 -11.59 20.82
CA LYS A 545 -17.02 -13.02 20.58
C LYS A 545 -16.92 -13.33 19.08
N VAL A 546 -17.83 -12.78 18.27
CA VAL A 546 -17.83 -12.93 16.81
C VAL A 546 -16.60 -12.27 16.19
N ILE A 547 -16.23 -11.06 16.63
CA ILE A 547 -15.03 -10.36 16.15
C ILE A 547 -13.79 -11.23 16.37
N LYS A 548 -13.57 -11.73 17.58
CA LYS A 548 -12.43 -12.59 17.91
C LYS A 548 -12.46 -13.90 17.12
N ALA A 549 -13.64 -14.52 16.99
CA ALA A 549 -13.77 -15.81 16.33
C ALA A 549 -13.48 -15.77 14.82
N THR A 550 -13.77 -14.64 14.17
CA THR A 550 -13.62 -14.46 12.72
C THR A 550 -12.36 -13.69 12.32
N ARG A 551 -11.64 -13.08 13.28
CA ARG A 551 -10.42 -12.29 13.02
C ARG A 551 -9.38 -13.03 12.19
N GLY A 552 -9.06 -14.28 12.55
CA GLY A 552 -8.06 -15.09 11.82
C GLY A 552 -8.46 -15.38 10.37
N LEU A 553 -9.76 -15.57 10.12
CA LEU A 553 -10.31 -15.77 8.78
C LEU A 553 -10.28 -14.46 7.97
N ARG A 554 -10.60 -13.32 8.60
CA ARG A 554 -10.56 -11.99 7.95
C ARG A 554 -9.16 -11.50 7.63
N ALA A 555 -8.16 -11.83 8.44
CA ALA A 555 -6.83 -11.24 8.35
C ALA A 555 -6.18 -11.41 6.97
N GLN A 556 -6.39 -12.57 6.33
CA GLN A 556 -5.90 -12.84 4.96
C GLN A 556 -6.58 -11.96 3.91
N HIS A 557 -7.77 -11.45 4.24
CA HIS A 557 -8.62 -10.70 3.33
C HIS A 557 -8.64 -9.19 3.58
N ALA A 558 -8.07 -8.74 4.70
CA ALA A 558 -7.92 -7.34 5.04
C ALA A 558 -6.94 -6.60 4.11
N SER A 559 -5.99 -7.32 3.52
CA SER A 559 -4.98 -6.76 2.63
C SER A 559 -5.22 -7.15 1.17
N MET A 560 -4.84 -6.25 0.27
CA MET A 560 -4.78 -6.46 -1.17
C MET A 560 -3.53 -7.23 -1.63
N ASN A 561 -2.59 -7.50 -0.72
CA ASN A 561 -1.31 -8.17 -1.00
C ASN A 561 -1.45 -9.71 -1.18
N ARG A 562 -2.54 -10.18 -1.76
CA ARG A 562 -2.80 -11.62 -1.91
C ARG A 562 -2.12 -12.12 -3.18
N ILE A 563 -1.04 -12.87 -3.04
CA ILE A 563 -0.47 -13.65 -4.15
C ILE A 563 -1.35 -14.88 -4.33
N LEU A 564 -2.43 -14.71 -5.09
CA LEU A 564 -3.32 -15.79 -5.49
C LEU A 564 -3.07 -16.13 -6.96
N LEU A 565 -1.81 -16.16 -7.35
CA LEU A 565 -1.41 -16.64 -8.66
C LEU A 565 -1.25 -18.16 -8.63
N ASN A 566 -1.31 -18.78 -9.80
CA ASN A 566 -0.87 -20.14 -10.02
C ASN A 566 0.52 -20.31 -9.35
N PRO A 567 0.72 -21.32 -8.49
CA PRO A 567 2.00 -21.52 -7.82
C PRO A 567 3.18 -21.60 -8.79
N GLY A 568 2.97 -22.02 -10.04
CA GLY A 568 4.00 -22.01 -11.08
C GLY A 568 4.43 -20.62 -11.57
N LEU A 569 3.70 -19.55 -11.22
CA LEU A 569 4.04 -18.15 -11.50
C LEU A 569 4.85 -17.49 -10.39
N ILE A 570 4.95 -18.15 -9.23
CA ILE A 570 5.75 -17.70 -8.10
C ILE A 570 7.14 -18.32 -8.28
N PRO A 571 8.22 -17.54 -8.37
CA PRO A 571 9.57 -18.08 -8.45
C PRO A 571 9.80 -19.07 -7.29
N ALA A 572 10.36 -20.25 -7.59
CA ALA A 572 10.78 -21.18 -6.54
C ALA A 572 11.78 -20.44 -5.63
N ARG A 573 11.42 -20.25 -4.36
CA ARG A 573 12.26 -19.56 -3.37
C ARG A 573 13.46 -20.40 -2.95
#